data_AF-A0AAV5SSI2-F1
#
_entry.id   AF-A0AAV5SSI2-F1
#
_cell.length_a   1.000
_cell.length_b   1.000
_cell.length_c   1.000
_cell.angle_alpha   90.00
_cell.angle_beta   90.00
_cell.angle_gamma   90.00
#
_symmetry.space_group_name_H-M   'P 1'
#
loop_
_entity.id
_entity.type
_entity.pdbx_description
1 polymer ?
#
loop_
_entity_poly.entity_id
_entity_poly.type
_entity_poly.pdbx_seq_one_letter_code
_entity_poly.pdbx_strand_id
1 'polypeptide(L)'
;MLISLLAAIVLFSTTNALTCYHNGTIVNEVYQQGIIVGYHSESFGFGYVDCSAKLNRCANFGTISIANFKKLDVAQDNSAFAQLINKNDGSVTGRSCMSQADVDKIQLKKSDKCLETDKSCYCTSDQCTGASGVSMTLLSLVTVLIYSI
;
A
#
# COMPACT_ATOMS: atom_id res chain seq x y z
N MET A 1 -22.04 35.42 -35.15
CA MET A 1 -22.71 34.22 -34.61
C MET A 1 -21.67 33.10 -34.65
N LEU A 2 -20.65 33.07 -33.78
CA LEU A 2 -20.66 32.75 -32.34
C LEU A 2 -21.40 31.44 -32.02
N ILE A 3 -20.60 30.46 -31.56
CA ILE A 3 -20.96 29.26 -30.78
C ILE A 3 -21.62 28.17 -31.64
N SER A 4 -20.96 27.02 -31.90
CA SER A 4 -20.85 25.94 -30.91
C SER A 4 -19.61 25.08 -31.14
N LEU A 5 -18.53 25.43 -30.43
CA LEU A 5 -17.42 24.53 -30.17
C LEU A 5 -17.87 23.63 -29.00
N LEU A 6 -18.37 22.43 -29.31
CA LEU A 6 -18.76 21.45 -28.30
C LEU A 6 -17.48 20.94 -27.62
N ALA A 7 -17.11 21.57 -26.51
CA ALA A 7 -15.99 21.16 -25.68
C ALA A 7 -16.30 19.79 -25.05
N ALA A 8 -15.72 18.73 -25.62
CA ALA A 8 -15.57 17.46 -24.93
C ALA A 8 -14.59 17.66 -23.78
N ILE A 9 -15.12 18.01 -22.59
CA ILE A 9 -14.37 17.95 -21.34
C ILE A 9 -14.16 16.46 -21.05
N VAL A 10 -13.07 15.91 -21.60
CA VAL A 10 -12.48 14.68 -21.08
C VAL A 10 -11.97 15.04 -19.70
N LEU A 11 -12.76 14.72 -18.68
CA LEU A 11 -12.33 14.76 -17.29
C LEU A 11 -11.18 13.77 -17.16
N PHE A 12 -9.96 14.26 -17.33
CA PHE A 12 -8.77 13.58 -16.81
C PHE A 12 -8.92 13.61 -15.30
N SER A 13 -9.59 12.59 -14.73
CA SER A 13 -9.47 12.30 -13.31
C SER A 13 -7.99 11.98 -13.09
N THR A 14 -7.23 12.98 -12.64
CA THR A 14 -5.92 12.77 -12.03
C THR A 14 -6.18 11.96 -10.79
N THR A 15 -6.25 10.64 -10.94
CA THR A 15 -6.24 9.73 -9.81
C THR A 15 -4.85 9.89 -9.22
N ASN A 16 -4.73 10.76 -8.21
CA ASN A 16 -3.53 10.84 -7.42
C ASN A 16 -3.25 9.41 -6.92
N ALA A 17 -2.04 8.92 -7.16
CA ALA A 17 -1.65 7.61 -6.69
C ALA A 17 -1.79 7.60 -5.16
N LEU A 18 -2.50 6.60 -4.64
CA LEU A 18 -2.63 6.41 -3.20
C LEU A 18 -1.22 6.27 -2.60
N THR A 19 -0.90 6.98 -1.52
CA THR A 19 0.40 6.86 -0.86
C THR A 19 0.28 5.98 0.38
N CYS A 20 1.02 4.86 0.46
CA CYS A 20 0.95 3.91 1.56
C CYS A 20 2.30 3.74 2.28
N TYR A 21 2.28 3.38 3.55
CA TYR A 21 3.50 3.01 4.27
C TYR A 21 3.92 1.57 3.92
N HIS A 22 5.19 1.38 3.56
CA HIS A 22 5.78 0.11 3.16
C HIS A 22 6.85 -0.33 4.16
N ASN A 23 6.62 -1.47 4.81
CA ASN A 23 7.61 -2.15 5.65
C ASN A 23 7.28 -3.64 5.75
N GLY A 24 8.20 -4.42 6.30
CA GLY A 24 7.89 -5.81 6.61
C GLY A 24 9.00 -6.51 7.36
N THR A 25 8.70 -7.76 7.70
CA THR A 25 9.63 -8.70 8.30
C THR A 25 9.56 -10.00 7.50
N ILE A 26 10.70 -10.44 6.98
CA ILE A 26 10.86 -11.76 6.35
C ILE A 26 11.40 -12.71 7.40
N VAL A 27 10.80 -13.90 7.50
CA VAL A 27 11.29 -15.00 8.32
C VAL A 27 11.62 -16.17 7.40
N ASN A 28 12.90 -16.46 7.27
CA ASN A 28 13.45 -17.59 6.52
C ASN A 28 13.66 -18.80 7.44
N GLU A 29 13.34 -19.99 6.94
CA GLU A 29 13.65 -21.27 7.59
C GLU A 29 15.07 -21.72 7.19
N VAL A 30 15.88 -22.09 8.16
CA VAL A 30 17.23 -22.62 7.94
C VAL A 30 17.18 -24.14 7.96
N TYR A 31 17.54 -24.77 6.84
CA TYR A 31 17.55 -26.21 6.70
C TYR A 31 18.97 -26.78 6.81
N GLN A 32 19.14 -27.85 7.57
CA GLN A 32 20.30 -28.74 7.50
C GLN A 32 19.81 -30.17 7.29
N GLN A 33 20.30 -30.82 6.23
CA GLN A 33 19.93 -32.19 5.88
C GLN A 33 18.40 -32.41 5.74
N GLY A 34 17.68 -31.39 5.23
CA GLY A 34 16.22 -31.45 5.04
C GLY A 34 15.39 -31.21 6.31
N ILE A 35 16.03 -30.92 7.45
CA ILE A 35 15.37 -30.60 8.72
C ILE A 35 15.54 -29.10 9.01
N ILE A 36 14.48 -28.46 9.52
CA ILE A 36 14.54 -27.08 10.00
C ILE A 36 15.38 -27.04 11.28
N VAL A 37 16.51 -26.37 11.23
CA VAL A 37 17.44 -26.19 12.37
C VAL A 37 17.43 -24.78 12.96
N GLY A 38 16.71 -23.86 12.33
CA GLY A 38 16.58 -22.50 12.85
C GLY A 38 15.73 -21.61 11.97
N TYR A 39 15.58 -20.36 12.42
CA TYR A 39 14.88 -19.31 11.72
C TYR A 39 15.74 -18.05 11.71
N HIS A 40 15.80 -17.38 10.57
CA HIS A 40 16.43 -16.08 10.44
C HIS A 40 15.36 -15.04 10.12
N SER A 41 15.34 -13.92 10.85
CA SER A 41 14.35 -12.86 10.69
C SER A 41 15.04 -11.54 10.36
N GLU A 42 14.58 -10.87 9.31
CA GLU A 42 15.08 -9.57 8.87
C GLU A 42 13.90 -8.62 8.66
N SER A 43 13.98 -7.42 9.26
CA SER A 43 12.97 -6.37 9.09
C SER A 43 13.50 -5.26 8.18
N PHE A 44 12.64 -4.71 7.35
CA PHE A 44 12.95 -3.67 6.39
C PHE A 44 11.86 -2.61 6.33
N GLY A 45 12.20 -1.41 5.88
CA GLY A 45 11.28 -0.29 5.72
C GLY A 45 11.62 0.57 4.52
N PHE A 46 10.59 0.97 3.78
CA PHE A 46 10.69 1.88 2.63
C PHE A 46 10.00 3.22 2.89
N GLY A 47 9.26 3.35 4.00
CA GLY A 47 8.52 4.58 4.32
C GLY A 47 7.25 4.72 3.49
N TYR A 48 6.83 5.95 3.21
CA TYR A 48 5.67 6.22 2.37
C TYR A 48 6.05 6.14 0.89
N VAL A 49 5.26 5.38 0.11
CA VAL A 49 5.48 5.12 -1.30
C VAL A 49 4.16 5.29 -2.06
N ASP A 50 4.21 5.90 -3.24
CA ASP A 50 3.06 5.99 -4.12
C ASP A 50 2.76 4.62 -4.74
N CYS A 51 1.50 4.23 -4.66
CA CYS A 51 1.03 2.98 -5.20
C CYS A 51 0.91 3.02 -6.72
N SER A 52 1.31 1.93 -7.38
CA SER A 52 0.93 1.67 -8.76
C SER A 52 -0.59 1.74 -8.93
N ALA A 53 -1.08 2.18 -10.10
CA ALA A 53 -2.50 2.43 -10.35
C ALA A 53 -3.44 1.24 -10.01
N LYS A 54 -2.95 -0.01 -10.09
CA LYS A 54 -3.70 -1.23 -9.75
C LYS A 54 -3.75 -1.55 -8.24
N LEU A 55 -2.87 -0.96 -7.43
CA LEU A 55 -2.71 -1.23 -6.00
C LEU A 55 -3.36 -0.12 -5.18
N ASN A 56 -4.68 -0.09 -5.15
CA ASN A 56 -5.46 1.03 -4.61
C ASN A 56 -5.92 0.84 -3.15
N ARG A 57 -5.21 0.03 -2.36
CA ARG A 57 -5.43 -0.20 -0.92
C ARG A 57 -4.13 -0.08 -0.17
N CYS A 58 -4.11 0.58 0.98
CA CYS A 58 -3.02 0.40 1.94
C CYS A 58 -3.40 -0.74 2.88
N ALA A 59 -2.57 -1.76 2.97
CA ALA A 59 -2.79 -2.95 3.79
C ALA A 59 -1.80 -3.04 4.94
N ASN A 60 -2.26 -3.53 6.09
CA ASN A 60 -1.43 -4.11 7.15
C ASN A 60 -1.79 -5.59 7.26
N PHE A 61 -0.88 -6.46 6.79
CA PHE A 61 -1.12 -7.89 6.64
C PHE A 61 -0.25 -8.71 7.59
N GLY A 62 -0.87 -9.75 8.16
CA GLY A 62 -0.22 -10.72 9.01
C GLY A 62 0.71 -11.63 8.23
N THR A 63 1.24 -12.65 8.91
CA THR A 63 2.18 -13.59 8.28
C THR A 63 1.53 -14.35 7.13
N ILE A 64 2.14 -14.25 5.96
CA ILE A 64 1.80 -15.02 4.76
C ILE A 64 3.06 -15.73 4.26
N SER A 65 2.92 -16.93 3.69
CA SER A 65 4.08 -17.57 3.05
C SER A 65 4.50 -16.76 1.82
N ILE A 66 5.81 -16.65 1.58
CA ILE A 66 6.31 -15.92 0.41
C ILE A 66 5.83 -16.59 -0.89
N ALA A 67 5.64 -17.91 -0.89
CA ALA A 67 5.03 -18.63 -2.01
C ALA A 67 3.59 -18.16 -2.31
N ASN A 68 2.82 -17.78 -1.30
CA ASN A 68 1.48 -17.22 -1.49
C ASN A 68 1.53 -15.72 -1.78
N PHE A 69 2.46 -14.97 -1.16
CA PHE A 69 2.72 -13.57 -1.48
C PHE A 69 3.04 -13.39 -2.97
N LYS A 70 3.91 -14.23 -3.54
CA LYS A 70 4.28 -14.25 -4.97
C LYS A 70 3.07 -14.36 -5.92
N LYS A 71 1.89 -14.78 -5.43
CA LYS A 71 0.64 -14.88 -6.21
C LYS A 71 -0.29 -13.66 -6.04
N LEU A 72 0.16 -12.61 -5.36
CA LEU A 72 -0.58 -11.37 -5.15
C LEU A 72 -0.16 -10.33 -6.19
N ASP A 73 -1.06 -9.40 -6.54
CA ASP A 73 -0.81 -8.32 -7.49
C ASP A 73 0.32 -7.41 -7.01
N VAL A 74 0.44 -7.18 -5.70
CA VAL A 74 1.57 -6.45 -5.09
C VAL A 74 2.92 -7.12 -5.35
N ALA A 75 2.98 -8.46 -5.42
CA ALA A 75 4.22 -9.17 -5.72
C ALA A 75 4.57 -9.15 -7.21
N GLN A 76 3.57 -8.92 -8.06
CA GLN A 76 3.71 -8.72 -9.51
C GLN A 76 3.93 -7.24 -9.87
N ASP A 77 4.19 -6.40 -8.87
CA ASP A 77 4.55 -5.01 -9.06
C ASP A 77 6.08 -4.86 -9.19
N ASN A 78 6.53 -3.88 -9.96
CA ASN A 78 7.97 -3.66 -10.18
C ASN A 78 8.66 -2.89 -9.03
N SER A 79 7.98 -2.65 -7.90
CA SER A 79 8.54 -1.94 -6.75
C SER A 79 9.69 -2.67 -6.06
N ALA A 80 10.58 -1.90 -5.42
CA ALA A 80 11.67 -2.43 -4.61
C ALA A 80 11.16 -3.34 -3.46
N PHE A 81 9.97 -3.03 -2.92
CA PHE A 81 9.28 -3.85 -1.93
C PHE A 81 9.00 -5.26 -2.46
N ALA A 82 8.36 -5.38 -3.62
CA ALA A 82 8.05 -6.66 -4.23
C ALA A 82 9.32 -7.44 -4.59
N GLN A 83 10.31 -6.76 -5.18
CA GLN A 83 11.58 -7.38 -5.55
C GLN A 83 12.36 -7.94 -4.35
N LEU A 84 12.34 -7.25 -3.21
CA LEU A 84 13.00 -7.73 -1.98
C LEU A 84 12.37 -9.03 -1.48
N ILE A 85 11.04 -9.06 -1.36
CA ILE A 85 10.32 -10.24 -0.85
C ILE A 85 10.41 -11.40 -1.84
N ASN A 86 10.32 -11.14 -3.15
CA ASN A 86 10.35 -12.19 -4.17
C ASN A 86 11.69 -12.94 -4.26
N LYS A 87 12.78 -12.34 -3.78
CA LYS A 87 14.12 -12.96 -3.72
C LYS A 87 14.32 -13.89 -2.51
N ASN A 88 13.36 -13.94 -1.59
CA ASN A 88 13.41 -14.74 -0.38
C ASN A 88 12.43 -15.92 -0.43
N ASP A 89 12.52 -16.77 0.59
CA ASP A 89 11.59 -17.86 0.89
C ASP A 89 11.06 -17.74 2.33
N GLY A 90 10.30 -18.72 2.81
CA GLY A 90 9.68 -18.67 4.14
C GLY A 90 8.43 -17.81 4.17
N SER A 91 8.36 -16.84 5.08
CA SER A 91 7.16 -16.03 5.32
C SER A 91 7.44 -14.54 5.47
N VAL A 92 6.41 -13.72 5.23
CA VAL A 92 6.47 -12.27 5.33
C VAL A 92 5.23 -11.72 6.04
N THR A 93 5.41 -10.70 6.86
CA THR A 93 4.35 -9.84 7.41
C THR A 93 4.73 -8.39 7.15
N GLY A 94 3.77 -7.49 7.00
CA GLY A 94 4.11 -6.09 6.76
C GLY A 94 2.97 -5.19 6.35
N ARG A 95 3.36 -4.02 5.84
CA ARG A 95 2.46 -3.03 5.26
C ARG A 95 2.86 -2.76 3.82
N SER A 96 1.88 -2.62 2.94
CA SER A 96 2.11 -2.28 1.54
C SER A 96 0.84 -1.78 0.84
N CYS A 97 1.02 -1.20 -0.34
CA CYS A 97 -0.03 -1.13 -1.35
C CYS A 97 -0.52 -2.55 -1.71
N MET A 98 -1.82 -2.71 -1.95
CA MET A 98 -2.46 -3.94 -2.44
C MET A 98 -3.62 -3.62 -3.37
N SER A 99 -3.98 -4.55 -4.23
CA SER A 99 -5.23 -4.46 -5.01
C SER A 99 -6.43 -4.86 -4.16
N GLN A 100 -7.65 -4.53 -4.62
CA GLN A 100 -8.87 -5.05 -4.00
C GLN A 100 -8.89 -6.60 -3.99
N ALA A 101 -8.43 -7.23 -5.08
CA ALA A 101 -8.39 -8.69 -5.19
C ALA A 101 -7.43 -9.31 -4.16
N ASP A 102 -6.28 -8.70 -3.93
CA ASP A 102 -5.32 -9.17 -2.93
C ASP A 102 -5.88 -9.09 -1.51
N VAL A 103 -6.50 -7.96 -1.13
CA VAL A 103 -7.06 -7.79 0.22
C VAL A 103 -8.21 -8.75 0.47
N ASP A 104 -9.02 -9.07 -0.54
CA ASP A 104 -10.08 -10.07 -0.44
C ASP A 104 -9.49 -11.49 -0.32
N LYS A 105 -8.45 -11.79 -1.10
CA LYS A 105 -7.78 -13.10 -1.13
C LYS A 105 -7.11 -13.45 0.20
N ILE A 106 -6.56 -12.46 0.90
CA ILE A 106 -5.96 -12.65 2.23
C ILE A 106 -6.88 -12.18 3.38
N GLN A 107 -8.16 -11.91 3.07
CA GLN A 107 -9.24 -11.65 4.02
C GLN A 107 -8.99 -10.48 4.98
N LEU A 108 -8.40 -9.39 4.47
CA LEU A 108 -8.21 -8.17 5.27
C LEU A 108 -9.54 -7.45 5.49
N LYS A 109 -9.71 -6.84 6.66
CA LYS A 109 -10.89 -6.06 7.02
C LYS A 109 -10.70 -4.59 6.70
N LYS A 110 -11.73 -3.95 6.12
CA LYS A 110 -11.68 -2.50 5.92
C LYS A 110 -11.66 -1.78 7.27
N SER A 111 -10.80 -0.79 7.40
CA SER A 111 -10.74 0.16 8.51
C SER A 111 -10.42 1.55 7.97
N ASP A 112 -10.75 2.59 8.73
CA ASP A 112 -10.32 3.97 8.40
C ASP A 112 -8.82 4.16 8.63
N LYS A 113 -8.28 3.43 9.62
CA LYS A 113 -6.86 3.40 9.94
C LYS A 113 -6.40 1.98 10.21
N CYS A 114 -5.24 1.66 9.67
CA CYS A 114 -4.57 0.40 9.83
C CYS A 114 -3.35 0.56 10.73
N LEU A 115 -3.61 0.62 12.03
CA LEU A 115 -2.55 0.74 13.03
C LEU A 115 -1.77 -0.57 13.14
N GLU A 116 -0.57 -0.49 13.72
CA GLU A 116 0.37 -1.60 13.84
C GLU A 116 -0.22 -2.84 14.55
N THR A 117 -1.19 -2.65 15.43
CA THR A 117 -1.86 -3.71 16.19
C THR A 117 -2.86 -4.52 15.35
N ASP A 118 -3.35 -3.98 14.23
CA ASP A 118 -4.38 -4.59 13.41
C ASP A 118 -3.75 -5.28 12.19
N LYS A 119 -3.11 -6.43 12.41
CA LYS A 119 -2.41 -7.21 11.37
C LYS A 119 -3.34 -7.90 10.34
N SER A 120 -4.55 -7.40 10.14
CA SER A 120 -5.50 -7.95 9.16
C SER A 120 -6.45 -6.87 8.67
N CYS A 121 -5.91 -5.74 8.22
CA CYS A 121 -6.73 -4.62 7.80
C CYS A 121 -6.25 -3.94 6.51
N TYR A 122 -7.17 -3.25 5.85
CA TYR A 122 -6.85 -2.34 4.75
C TYR A 122 -7.65 -1.04 4.85
N CYS A 123 -7.14 0.00 4.20
CA CYS A 123 -7.74 1.33 4.13
C CYS A 123 -7.48 1.97 2.74
N THR A 124 -8.17 3.07 2.43
CA THR A 124 -8.22 3.65 1.07
C THR A 124 -7.82 5.12 1.00
N SER A 125 -7.31 5.69 2.10
CA SER A 125 -6.83 7.07 2.17
C SER A 125 -5.32 7.10 2.29
N ASP A 126 -4.71 8.21 1.87
CA ASP A 126 -3.27 8.36 1.97
C ASP A 126 -2.79 8.17 3.42
N GLN A 127 -1.67 7.46 3.55
CA GLN A 127 -0.94 7.27 4.79
C GLN A 127 -1.71 6.54 5.91
N CYS A 128 -2.83 5.89 5.58
CA CYS A 128 -3.71 5.28 6.57
C CYS A 128 -3.12 4.04 7.28
N THR A 129 -1.98 3.49 6.82
CA THR A 129 -1.20 2.43 7.47
C THR A 129 -0.01 2.93 8.32
N GLY A 130 0.15 4.25 8.46
CA GLY A 130 1.22 4.89 9.22
C GLY A 130 0.98 4.90 10.74
N ALA A 131 2.05 5.14 11.52
CA ALA A 131 1.90 5.41 12.95
C ALA A 131 1.01 6.64 13.17
N SER A 132 0.07 6.56 14.10
CA SER A 132 -0.87 7.65 14.42
C SER A 132 -0.14 8.98 14.67
N GLY A 133 -0.31 9.92 13.74
CA GLY A 133 0.23 11.29 13.80
C GLY A 133 1.15 11.51 12.60
N VAL A 134 0.73 12.15 11.51
CA VAL A 134 0.11 13.47 11.45
C VAL A 134 -0.78 13.49 10.21
N SER A 135 -2.09 13.57 10.41
CA SER A 135 -2.99 14.00 9.33
C SER A 135 -2.78 15.49 9.13
N MET A 136 -1.79 15.91 8.33
CA MET A 136 -1.74 17.28 7.82
C MET A 136 -2.82 17.40 6.75
N THR A 137 -4.06 17.57 7.20
CA THR A 137 -5.09 18.19 6.37
C THR A 137 -4.61 19.61 6.08
N LEU A 138 -4.03 19.82 4.89
CA LEU A 138 -3.83 21.14 4.34
C LEU A 138 -5.23 21.73 4.13
N LEU A 139 -5.70 22.51 5.11
CA LEU A 139 -6.81 23.43 4.90
C LEU A 139 -6.36 24.43 3.84
N SER A 140 -6.81 24.22 2.60
CA SER A 140 -6.71 25.22 1.55
C SER A 140 -7.59 26.41 1.97
N LEU A 141 -6.98 27.42 2.58
CA LEU A 141 -7.55 28.75 2.71
C LEU A 141 -7.61 29.36 1.30
N VAL A 142 -8.69 29.06 0.57
CA VAL A 142 -9.16 29.92 -0.52
C VAL A 142 -10.23 30.83 0.08
N THR A 143 -9.80 31.91 0.71
CA THR A 143 -10.67 33.06 0.95
C THR A 143 -9.95 34.35 0.57
N VAL A 144 -10.73 35.18 -0.13
CA VAL A 144 -10.55 36.62 -0.40
C VAL A 144 -9.59 36.96 -1.54
N LEU A 145 -10.18 37.25 -2.71
CA LEU A 145 -9.99 38.53 -3.43
C LEU A 145 -11.02 38.64 -4.56
N ILE A 146 -12.30 38.71 -4.20
CA ILE A 146 -13.32 39.35 -5.06
C ILE A 146 -14.18 40.18 -4.11
N TYR A 147 -13.83 41.46 -3.97
CA TYR A 147 -14.72 42.60 -3.70
C TYR A 147 -13.86 43.79 -3.27
N SER A 148 -13.17 44.40 -4.22
CA SER A 148 -12.91 45.86 -4.23
C SER A 148 -12.35 46.25 -5.61
N ILE A 149 -13.23 46.69 -6.50
CA ILE A 149 -13.29 48.01 -7.16
C ILE A 149 -14.57 48.01 -8.01
#